data_AF-A0A966EWE3-F1
#
_entry.id   AF-A0A966EWE3-F1
#
_cell.length_a   1.000
_cell.length_b   1.000
_cell.length_c   1.000
_cell.angle_alpha   90.00
_cell.angle_beta   90.00
_cell.angle_gamma   90.00
#
_symmetry.space_group_name_H-M   'P 1'
#
loop_
_entity.id
_entity.type
_entity.pdbx_description
1 polymer ?
#
loop_
_entity_poly.entity_id
_entity_poly.type
_entity_poly.pdbx_seq_one_letter_code
_entity_poly.pdbx_strand_id
1 'polypeptide(L)'
;MATRSFQQLIPGSTLELQTMNNFKHKADSGAMRSGRAGASGRVVTILLMTLVFALIGVVVARHWLGPQAEYLAASIYPEARPMTAFELADGAGQRFSEADLGGRISLVFFGFTNCPDICPDTLQVLAQAFAKLDTMRVAPLPQLLFVS
;
A
#
# COMPACT_ATOMS: atom_id res chain seq x y z
N MET A 1 52.80 32.37 -15.40
CA MET A 1 51.99 32.68 -16.59
C MET A 1 50.82 31.73 -16.62
N ALA A 2 49.59 32.28 -16.60
CA ALA A 2 48.27 31.65 -16.85
C ALA A 2 47.91 30.43 -15.96
N THR A 3 46.77 30.34 -15.27
CA THR A 3 45.44 30.85 -15.62
C THR A 3 44.61 31.04 -14.34
N ARG A 4 43.95 32.20 -14.26
CA ARG A 4 42.86 32.51 -13.32
C ARG A 4 41.56 31.81 -13.74
N SER A 5 40.62 31.77 -12.80
CA SER A 5 39.16 31.78 -13.02
C SER A 5 38.55 30.51 -13.60
N PHE A 6 37.89 29.67 -12.77
CA PHE A 6 36.49 29.23 -12.97
C PHE A 6 35.93 28.20 -11.96
N GLN A 7 36.17 28.31 -10.65
CA GLN A 7 35.37 27.51 -9.69
C GLN A 7 35.07 28.28 -8.39
N GLN A 8 34.45 29.43 -8.56
CA GLN A 8 33.46 29.97 -7.62
C GLN A 8 32.10 29.38 -8.03
N LEU A 9 31.18 29.24 -7.07
CA LEU A 9 29.84 28.65 -7.13
C LEU A 9 29.75 27.13 -6.84
N ILE A 10 29.69 26.78 -5.55
CA ILE A 10 28.48 26.35 -4.82
C ILE A 10 28.93 25.95 -3.39
N PRO A 11 28.52 26.68 -2.34
CA PRO A 11 28.77 26.29 -0.96
C PRO A 11 27.66 25.33 -0.50
N GLY A 12 27.99 24.13 -0.01
CA GLY A 12 26.93 23.28 0.57
C GLY A 12 27.26 21.85 1.01
N SER A 13 28.43 21.29 0.70
CA SER A 13 28.66 19.85 0.89
C SER A 13 29.24 19.42 2.25
N THR A 14 29.49 20.34 3.19
CA THR A 14 30.05 20.00 4.52
C THR A 14 29.03 19.94 5.64
N LEU A 15 27.76 20.31 5.40
CA LEU A 15 26.74 20.37 6.47
C LEU A 15 25.96 19.06 6.68
N GLU A 16 25.95 18.13 5.73
CA GLU A 16 25.15 16.89 5.81
C GLU A 16 25.84 15.75 6.58
N LEU A 17 27.17 15.63 6.53
CA LEU A 17 27.87 14.53 7.21
C LEU A 17 27.94 14.71 8.74
N GLN A 18 27.87 15.96 9.26
CA GLN A 18 27.83 16.22 10.71
C GLN A 18 26.43 16.05 11.32
N THR A 19 25.35 16.12 10.53
CA THR A 19 23.98 15.96 11.05
C THR A 19 23.65 14.50 11.34
N MET A 20 24.14 13.55 10.54
CA MET A 20 23.82 12.12 10.74
C MET A 20 24.54 11.50 11.95
N ASN A 21 25.77 11.91 12.27
CA ASN A 21 26.50 11.32 13.39
C ASN A 21 26.01 11.82 14.77
N ASN A 22 25.48 13.05 14.83
CA ASN A 22 24.87 13.61 16.05
C ASN A 22 23.48 13.04 16.34
N PHE A 23 22.75 12.58 15.32
CA PHE A 23 21.41 12.02 15.50
C PHE A 23 21.45 10.61 16.13
N LYS A 24 22.46 9.79 15.78
CA LYS A 24 22.63 8.44 16.33
C LYS A 24 22.98 8.44 17.83
N HIS A 25 23.82 9.38 18.29
CA HIS A 25 24.19 9.47 19.71
C HIS A 25 23.09 10.05 20.63
N LYS A 26 22.11 10.79 20.08
CA LYS A 26 21.07 11.46 20.89
C LYS A 26 19.84 10.59 21.17
N ALA A 27 19.62 9.52 20.39
CA ALA A 27 18.45 8.65 20.56
C ALA A 27 18.54 7.71 21.78
N ASP A 28 19.75 7.33 22.22
CA ASP A 28 19.93 6.27 23.22
C ASP A 28 20.39 6.78 24.61
N SER A 29 20.65 8.09 24.76
CA SER A 29 21.11 8.70 26.03
C SER A 29 20.02 9.39 26.85
N GLY A 30 18.75 9.22 26.47
CA GLY A 30 17.60 9.60 27.30
C GLY A 30 17.23 8.49 28.27
N ALA A 31 18.21 8.01 29.04
CA ALA A 31 17.99 7.05 30.10
C ALA A 31 16.77 7.47 30.93
N MET A 32 15.81 6.54 31.05
CA MET A 32 14.85 6.46 32.13
C MET A 32 15.63 6.56 33.45
N ARG A 33 15.91 7.80 33.89
CA ARG A 33 16.29 8.08 35.27
C ARG A 33 15.01 7.95 36.06
N SER A 34 14.74 6.69 36.43
CA SER A 34 14.04 6.28 37.64
C SER A 34 14.71 6.98 38.83
N GLY A 35 14.39 8.26 39.01
CA GLY A 35 14.66 9.03 40.21
C GLY A 35 13.57 8.71 41.21
N ARG A 36 13.95 7.97 42.25
CA ARG A 36 13.13 7.58 43.39
C ARG A 36 12.31 8.78 43.91
N ALA A 37 10.99 8.57 43.94
CA ALA A 37 10.03 9.12 44.89
C ALA A 37 10.29 10.56 45.40
N GLY A 38 9.75 11.52 44.67
CA GLY A 38 9.39 12.85 45.15
C GLY A 38 8.13 13.30 44.42
N ALA A 39 7.05 12.53 44.55
CA ALA A 39 5.77 12.81 43.88
C ALA A 39 5.12 14.06 44.48
N SER A 40 5.65 15.23 44.12
CA SER A 40 4.82 16.44 44.17
C SER A 40 3.66 16.20 43.21
N GLY A 41 2.42 16.47 43.65
CA GLY A 41 1.21 16.19 42.86
C GLY A 41 1.26 16.76 41.44
N ARG A 42 2.09 17.78 41.21
CA ARG A 42 2.37 18.41 39.92
C ARG A 42 3.06 17.46 38.93
N VAL A 43 4.00 16.63 39.39
CA VAL A 43 4.69 15.65 38.51
C VAL A 43 3.72 14.54 38.10
N VAL A 44 2.87 14.09 39.03
CA VAL A 44 1.83 13.08 38.74
C VAL A 44 0.82 13.62 37.72
N THR A 45 0.37 14.87 37.86
CA THR A 45 -0.56 15.48 36.90
C THR A 45 0.05 15.63 35.51
N ILE A 46 1.34 15.99 35.40
CA ILE A 46 2.00 16.12 34.10
C ILE A 46 2.08 14.75 33.40
N LEU A 47 2.46 13.70 34.13
CA LEU A 47 2.51 12.34 33.58
C LEU A 47 1.14 11.87 33.10
N LEU A 48 0.09 12.09 33.89
CA LEU A 48 -1.29 11.74 33.51
C LEU A 48 -1.74 12.51 32.25
N MET A 49 -1.46 13.81 32.16
CA MET A 49 -1.84 14.60 30.97
C MET A 49 -1.12 14.13 29.71
N THR A 50 0.17 13.83 29.77
CA THR A 50 0.91 13.32 28.60
C THR A 50 0.37 11.97 28.13
N LEU A 51 0.06 11.06 29.05
CA LEU A 51 -0.53 9.76 28.75
C LEU A 51 -1.92 9.90 28.10
N VAL A 52 -2.75 10.81 28.62
CA VAL A 52 -4.09 11.09 28.08
C VAL A 52 -3.99 11.68 26.67
N PHE A 53 -3.12 12.68 26.44
CA PHE A 53 -2.93 13.27 25.11
C PHE A 53 -2.40 12.25 24.10
N ALA A 54 -1.47 11.39 24.50
CA ALA A 54 -0.96 10.32 23.65
C ALA A 54 -2.06 9.31 23.28
N LEU A 55 -2.89 8.90 24.26
CA LEU A 55 -4.03 8.02 24.02
C LEU A 55 -5.06 8.64 23.08
N ILE A 56 -5.44 9.90 23.32
CA ILE A 56 -6.37 10.63 22.45
C ILE A 56 -5.79 10.75 21.04
N GLY A 57 -4.51 11.10 20.92
CA GLY A 57 -3.82 11.19 19.63
C GLY A 57 -3.86 9.86 18.86
N VAL A 58 -3.61 8.74 19.53
CA VAL A 58 -3.68 7.40 18.92
C VAL A 58 -5.12 7.04 18.54
N VAL A 59 -6.12 7.37 19.36
CA VAL A 59 -7.53 7.11 19.06
C VAL A 59 -8.00 7.94 17.87
N VAL A 60 -7.68 9.24 17.84
CA VAL A 60 -8.00 10.15 16.74
C VAL A 60 -7.27 9.71 15.48
N ALA A 61 -5.98 9.36 15.56
CA ALA A 61 -5.23 8.83 14.43
C ALA A 61 -5.86 7.54 13.88
N ARG A 62 -6.29 6.61 14.74
CA ARG A 62 -7.00 5.40 14.30
C ARG A 62 -8.39 5.69 13.74
N HIS A 63 -9.03 6.79 14.14
CA HIS A 63 -10.34 7.16 13.63
C HIS A 63 -10.27 7.88 12.27
N TRP A 64 -9.25 8.74 12.09
CA TRP A 64 -9.03 9.50 10.85
C TRP A 64 -8.18 8.76 9.82
N LEU A 65 -7.14 8.05 10.25
CA LEU A 65 -6.34 7.12 9.44
C LEU A 65 -6.81 5.68 9.68
N GLY A 66 -8.12 5.51 9.92
CA GLY A 66 -8.72 4.18 10.00
C GLY A 66 -8.24 3.34 8.82
N PRO A 67 -7.92 2.06 9.05
CA PRO A 67 -7.43 1.21 7.99
C PRO A 67 -8.43 1.33 6.84
N GLN A 68 -7.93 1.67 5.67
CA GLN A 68 -8.56 1.40 4.38
C GLN A 68 -8.64 -0.13 4.18
N ALA A 69 -9.26 -0.80 5.14
CA ALA A 69 -9.88 -2.09 5.02
C ALA A 69 -11.32 -1.73 4.59
N GLU A 70 -11.78 -2.10 3.41
CA GLU A 70 -11.62 -3.43 2.88
C GLU A 70 -12.07 -3.36 1.42
N TYR A 71 -11.17 -3.56 0.45
CA TYR A 71 -11.55 -3.81 -0.94
C TYR A 71 -12.22 -5.21 -1.09
N LEU A 72 -13.00 -5.67 -0.10
CA LEU A 72 -13.89 -6.84 -0.17
C LEU A 72 -15.33 -6.40 -0.43
N ALA A 73 -15.52 -5.40 -1.30
CA ALA A 73 -16.80 -5.24 -1.98
C ALA A 73 -16.91 -6.25 -3.14
N ALA A 74 -16.62 -7.53 -2.88
CA ALA A 74 -17.06 -8.59 -3.76
C ALA A 74 -18.58 -8.71 -3.54
N SER A 75 -19.36 -8.04 -4.38
CA SER A 75 -20.82 -8.16 -4.35
C SER A 75 -21.20 -9.56 -4.79
N ILE A 76 -21.55 -10.41 -3.82
CA ILE A 76 -22.12 -11.71 -4.10
C ILE A 76 -23.58 -11.49 -4.51
N TYR A 77 -23.90 -11.78 -5.77
CA TYR A 77 -25.28 -11.77 -6.21
C TYR A 77 -26.02 -12.92 -5.51
N PRO A 78 -27.15 -12.64 -4.81
CA PRO A 78 -27.90 -13.68 -4.09
C PRO A 78 -28.61 -14.65 -5.05
N GLU A 79 -28.81 -14.24 -6.30
CA GLU A 79 -29.42 -15.05 -7.35
C GLU A 79 -28.55 -15.01 -8.61
N ALA A 80 -28.41 -16.17 -9.26
CA ALA A 80 -27.65 -16.30 -10.49
C ALA A 80 -28.33 -15.50 -11.61
N ARG A 81 -27.69 -14.43 -12.08
CA ARG A 81 -28.19 -13.68 -13.23
C ARG A 81 -27.79 -14.42 -14.52
N PRO A 82 -28.75 -14.74 -15.40
CA PRO A 82 -28.41 -15.27 -16.71
C PRO A 82 -27.59 -14.22 -17.46
N MET A 83 -26.52 -14.67 -18.09
CA MET A 83 -25.65 -13.81 -18.89
C MET A 83 -26.22 -13.71 -20.30
N THR A 84 -26.18 -12.51 -20.89
CA THR A 84 -26.59 -12.32 -22.28
C THR A 84 -25.60 -13.01 -23.21
N ALA A 85 -26.09 -13.65 -24.26
CA ALA A 85 -25.24 -14.27 -25.28
C ALA A 85 -24.32 -13.22 -25.92
N PHE A 86 -23.05 -13.59 -26.10
CA PHE A 86 -22.05 -12.74 -26.73
C PHE A 86 -21.17 -13.55 -27.69
N GLU A 87 -20.72 -12.90 -28.75
CA GLU A 87 -19.62 -13.40 -29.57
C GLU A 87 -18.51 -12.36 -29.60
N LEU A 88 -17.34 -12.78 -29.17
CA LEU A 88 -16.11 -12.00 -29.17
C LEU A 88 -15.08 -12.74 -30.03
N ALA A 89 -14.07 -12.01 -30.49
CA ALA A 89 -12.85 -12.60 -31.02
C ALA A 89 -11.78 -12.57 -29.94
N ASP A 90 -11.09 -13.67 -29.72
CA ASP A 90 -9.93 -13.68 -28.83
C ASP A 90 -8.71 -13.00 -29.47
N GLY A 91 -7.60 -12.93 -28.75
CA GLY A 91 -6.35 -12.34 -29.25
C GLY A 91 -5.73 -13.08 -30.44
N ALA A 92 -6.18 -14.30 -30.75
CA ALA A 92 -5.76 -15.10 -31.90
C ALA A 92 -6.80 -15.08 -33.05
N GLY A 93 -7.89 -14.32 -32.91
CA GLY A 93 -8.97 -14.23 -33.89
C GLY A 93 -9.94 -15.42 -33.88
N GLN A 94 -9.89 -16.29 -32.88
CA GLN A 94 -10.86 -17.37 -32.71
C GLN A 94 -12.15 -16.84 -32.09
N ARG A 95 -13.27 -17.50 -32.41
CA ARG A 95 -14.56 -17.19 -31.80
C ARG A 95 -14.53 -17.55 -30.31
N PHE A 96 -14.97 -16.62 -29.47
CA PHE A 96 -15.13 -16.78 -28.03
C PHE A 96 -16.54 -16.37 -27.60
N SER A 97 -17.21 -17.20 -26.81
CA SER A 97 -18.63 -17.07 -26.44
C SER A 97 -18.89 -17.38 -24.98
N GLU A 98 -20.13 -17.18 -24.50
CA GLU A 98 -20.51 -17.55 -23.13
C GLU A 98 -20.33 -19.04 -22.83
N ALA A 99 -20.38 -19.90 -23.85
CA ALA A 99 -20.19 -21.34 -23.70
C ALA A 99 -18.78 -21.69 -23.20
N ASP A 100 -17.78 -20.86 -23.53
CA ASP A 100 -16.37 -21.04 -23.15
C ASP A 100 -16.10 -20.68 -21.67
N LEU A 101 -17.07 -20.04 -21.00
CA LEU A 101 -17.01 -19.73 -19.56
C LEU A 101 -17.55 -20.85 -18.67
N GLY A 102 -18.18 -21.87 -19.25
CA GLY A 102 -18.77 -22.98 -18.50
C GLY A 102 -17.74 -23.84 -17.76
N GLY A 103 -18.12 -24.34 -16.58
CA GLY A 103 -17.36 -25.37 -15.85
C GLY A 103 -16.11 -24.90 -15.09
N ARG A 104 -15.83 -23.58 -15.06
CA ARG A 104 -14.67 -23.00 -14.37
C ARG A 104 -14.98 -21.60 -13.84
N ILE A 105 -14.37 -21.25 -12.72
CA ILE A 105 -14.50 -19.90 -12.15
C ILE A 105 -13.79 -18.92 -13.09
N SER A 106 -14.50 -17.87 -13.48
CA SER A 106 -14.00 -16.88 -14.45
C SER A 106 -13.92 -15.52 -13.78
N LEU A 107 -12.73 -14.92 -13.84
CA LEU A 107 -12.48 -13.56 -13.42
C LEU A 107 -12.41 -12.68 -14.66
N VAL A 108 -13.41 -11.81 -14.83
CA VAL A 108 -13.48 -10.91 -15.98
C VAL A 108 -12.97 -9.53 -15.58
N PHE A 109 -12.01 -9.01 -16.32
CA PHE A 109 -11.47 -7.66 -16.16
C PHE A 109 -11.77 -6.86 -17.43
N PHE A 110 -12.63 -5.84 -17.29
CA PHE A 110 -12.91 -4.89 -18.36
C PHE A 110 -11.91 -3.74 -18.26
N GLY A 111 -11.15 -3.50 -19.33
CA GLY A 111 -10.20 -2.41 -19.39
C GLY A 111 -9.98 -1.96 -20.82
N PHE A 112 -8.96 -1.14 -21.05
CA PHE A 112 -8.54 -0.79 -22.41
C PHE A 112 -7.03 -0.95 -22.47
N THR A 113 -6.51 -1.46 -23.58
CA THR A 113 -5.06 -1.68 -23.77
C THR A 113 -4.26 -0.38 -23.86
N ASN A 114 -4.92 0.77 -24.00
CA ASN A 114 -4.32 2.07 -24.29
C ASN A 114 -4.71 3.15 -23.25
N CYS A 115 -4.77 2.80 -21.97
CA CYS A 115 -4.94 3.81 -20.90
C CYS A 115 -3.57 4.32 -20.40
N PRO A 116 -3.37 5.64 -20.31
CA PRO A 116 -2.03 6.19 -20.04
C PRO A 116 -1.47 5.95 -18.63
N ASP A 117 -2.25 5.56 -17.59
CA ASP A 117 -1.67 5.51 -16.23
C ASP A 117 -2.18 4.42 -15.26
N ILE A 118 -3.41 3.88 -15.39
CA ILE A 118 -4.03 3.04 -14.33
C ILE A 118 -4.05 1.53 -14.61
N CYS A 119 -3.78 1.14 -15.86
CA CYS A 119 -3.85 -0.27 -16.27
C CYS A 119 -2.73 -1.19 -15.76
N PRO A 120 -1.45 -0.77 -15.61
CA PRO A 120 -0.41 -1.72 -15.21
C PRO A 120 -0.56 -2.17 -13.75
N ASP A 121 -1.08 -1.29 -12.89
CA ASP A 121 -1.16 -1.56 -11.45
C ASP A 121 -2.17 -2.68 -11.13
N THR A 122 -3.33 -2.65 -11.80
CA THR A 122 -4.39 -3.67 -11.58
C THR A 122 -3.97 -5.06 -12.03
N LEU A 123 -3.31 -5.18 -13.19
CA LEU A 123 -2.80 -6.47 -13.67
C LEU A 123 -1.68 -7.01 -12.77
N GLN A 124 -0.85 -6.13 -12.21
CA GLN A 124 0.20 -6.53 -11.27
C GLN A 124 -0.39 -7.09 -9.96
N VAL A 125 -1.44 -6.48 -9.43
CA VAL A 125 -2.18 -7.00 -8.27
C VAL A 125 -2.79 -8.36 -8.57
N LEU A 126 -3.39 -8.54 -9.75
CA LEU A 126 -3.93 -9.83 -10.18
C LEU A 126 -2.83 -10.90 -10.25
N ALA A 127 -1.69 -10.61 -10.88
CA ALA A 127 -0.57 -11.56 -10.95
C ALA A 127 -0.11 -12.03 -9.55
N GLN A 128 -0.04 -11.10 -8.59
CA GLN A 128 0.29 -11.44 -7.20
C GLN A 128 -0.79 -12.29 -6.53
N ALA A 129 -2.08 -12.01 -6.79
CA ALA A 129 -3.18 -12.80 -6.26
C ALA A 129 -3.14 -14.25 -6.78
N PHE A 130 -2.89 -14.44 -8.07
CA PHE A 130 -2.72 -15.75 -8.69
C PHE A 130 -1.52 -16.53 -8.11
N ALA A 131 -0.38 -15.87 -7.91
CA ALA A 131 0.78 -16.49 -7.27
C ALA A 131 0.49 -16.93 -5.82
N LYS A 132 -0.31 -16.15 -5.08
CA LYS A 132 -0.77 -16.53 -3.73
C LYS A 132 -1.71 -17.72 -3.76
N LEU A 133 -2.65 -17.78 -4.70
CA LEU A 133 -3.58 -18.91 -4.86
C LEU A 133 -2.82 -20.21 -5.17
N ASP A 134 -1.80 -20.13 -6.02
CA ASP A 134 -0.92 -21.26 -6.34
C ASP A 134 -0.14 -21.74 -5.10
N THR A 135 0.42 -20.80 -4.34
CA THR A 135 1.12 -21.10 -3.08
C THR A 135 0.20 -21.78 -2.06
N MET A 136 -1.08 -21.39 -2.02
CA MET A 136 -2.11 -21.99 -1.16
C MET A 136 -2.67 -23.32 -1.71
N ARG A 137 -2.24 -23.76 -2.91
CA ARG A 137 -2.72 -24.97 -3.60
C ARG A 137 -4.24 -24.99 -3.82
N VAL A 138 -4.83 -23.83 -4.12
CA VAL A 138 -6.24 -23.73 -4.49
C VAL A 138 -6.39 -24.25 -5.91
N ALA A 139 -7.08 -25.38 -6.08
CA ALA A 139 -7.39 -25.96 -7.39
C ALA A 139 -8.90 -26.16 -7.54
N PRO A 140 -9.49 -25.85 -8.71
CA PRO A 140 -8.87 -25.26 -9.91
C PRO A 140 -8.62 -23.74 -9.78
N LEU A 141 -7.55 -23.23 -10.42
CA LEU A 141 -7.32 -21.79 -10.50
C LEU A 141 -8.38 -21.13 -11.40
N PRO A 142 -8.83 -19.91 -11.07
CA PRO A 142 -9.77 -19.18 -11.90
C PRO A 142 -9.15 -18.83 -13.25
N GLN A 143 -9.95 -18.77 -14.32
CA GLN A 143 -9.48 -18.19 -15.58
C GLN A 143 -9.56 -16.66 -15.52
N LEU A 144 -8.57 -15.96 -16.09
CA LEU A 144 -8.62 -14.50 -16.26
C LEU A 144 -9.02 -14.17 -17.70
N LEU A 145 -10.17 -13.49 -17.86
CA LEU A 145 -10.62 -12.95 -19.15
C LEU A 145 -10.46 -11.44 -19.14
N PHE A 146 -9.63 -10.92 -20.05
CA PHE A 146 -9.51 -9.48 -20.27
C PHE A 146 -10.38 -9.07 -21.45
N VAL A 147 -11.32 -8.16 -21.22
CA VAL A 147 -12.18 -7.60 -22.27
C VAL A 147 -11.76 -6.16 -22.49
N SER A 148 -11.29 -5.86 -23.71
CA SER A 148 -10.86 -4.53 -24.15
C SER A 148 -11.93 -3.77 -24.92
#